data_AF-A0A151S2T6-F1
#
_entry.id   AF-A0A151S2T6-F1
#
_cell.length_a   1.000
_cell.length_b   1.000
_cell.length_c   1.000
_cell.angle_alpha   90.00
_cell.angle_beta   90.00
_cell.angle_gamma   90.00
#
_symmetry.space_group_name_H-M   'P 1'
#
loop_
_entity.id
_entity.type
_entity.pdbx_description
1 polymer ?
#
loop_
_entity_poly.entity_id
_entity_poly.type
_entity_poly.pdbx_seq_one_letter_code
_entity_poly.pdbx_strand_id
1 'polypeptide(L)'
;YSAQCNSRKAKESNPACKVEVKRGREERLPQITVTFEQVFDATSTPAQSIRSLILKKGQYFETEQMFREAGESWPVIIPNQELSQTAPPTKVRFQFIFL
;
A
#
# COMPACT_ATOMS: atom_id res chain seq x y z
N TYR A 1 -21.07 -2.87 2.50
CA TYR A 1 -19.73 -3.45 2.37
C TYR A 1 -19.78 -4.96 2.02
N SER A 2 -20.26 -5.85 2.89
CA SER A 2 -20.23 -7.32 2.64
C SER A 2 -20.83 -7.75 1.29
N ALA A 3 -22.00 -7.22 0.90
CA ALA A 3 -22.62 -7.54 -0.39
C ALA A 3 -21.78 -7.11 -1.62
N GLN A 4 -21.01 -6.03 -1.50
CA GLN A 4 -20.13 -5.56 -2.57
C GLN A 4 -18.89 -6.47 -2.70
N CYS A 5 -18.25 -6.82 -1.58
CA CYS A 5 -17.11 -7.75 -1.54
C CYS A 5 -17.48 -9.17 -1.97
N ASN A 6 -18.73 -9.60 -1.73
CA ASN A 6 -19.25 -10.90 -2.15
C ASN A 6 -19.89 -10.91 -3.55
N SER A 7 -19.91 -9.78 -4.25
CA SER A 7 -20.49 -9.69 -5.58
C SER A 7 -19.73 -10.57 -6.58
N ARG A 8 -20.44 -10.99 -7.64
CA ARG A 8 -19.84 -11.78 -8.73
C ARG A 8 -18.61 -11.09 -9.32
N LYS A 9 -18.73 -9.78 -9.61
CA LYS A 9 -17.64 -8.95 -10.14
C LYS A 9 -16.41 -8.96 -9.23
N ALA A 10 -16.60 -8.85 -7.91
CA ALA A 10 -15.49 -8.88 -6.96
C ALA A 10 -14.81 -10.25 -6.91
N LYS A 11 -15.58 -11.33 -6.86
CA LYS A 11 -15.05 -12.71 -6.86
C LYS A 11 -14.31 -13.06 -8.15
N GLU A 12 -14.80 -12.60 -9.29
CA GLU A 12 -14.15 -12.82 -10.59
C GLU A 12 -12.83 -12.04 -10.71
N SER A 13 -12.72 -10.87 -10.06
CA SER A 13 -11.47 -10.09 -10.08
C SER A 13 -10.32 -10.74 -9.29
N ASN A 14 -10.63 -11.51 -8.24
CA ASN A 14 -9.66 -12.31 -7.49
C ASN A 14 -10.32 -13.59 -6.98
N PRO A 15 -10.31 -14.68 -7.78
CA PRO A 15 -10.96 -15.93 -7.41
C PRO A 15 -10.29 -16.67 -6.25
N ALA A 16 -9.03 -16.34 -5.93
CA ALA A 16 -8.32 -16.90 -4.78
C ALA A 16 -8.70 -16.21 -3.45
N CYS A 17 -9.35 -15.04 -3.51
CA CYS A 17 -9.77 -14.30 -2.32
C CYS A 17 -10.93 -15.01 -1.61
N LYS A 18 -10.78 -15.26 -0.31
CA LYS A 18 -11.83 -15.83 0.55
C LYS A 18 -12.48 -14.73 1.37
N VAL A 19 -13.80 -14.65 1.34
CA VAL A 19 -14.59 -13.69 2.12
C VAL A 19 -15.37 -14.45 3.19
N GLU A 20 -15.06 -14.20 4.46
CA GLU A 20 -15.77 -14.77 5.60
C GLU A 20 -16.57 -13.68 6.33
N VAL A 21 -17.79 -14.02 6.76
CA VAL A 21 -18.63 -13.14 7.58
C VAL A 21 -18.89 -13.83 8.91
N LYS A 22 -18.27 -13.33 9.98
CA LYS A 22 -18.48 -13.82 11.34
C LYS A 22 -19.49 -12.92 12.04
N ARG A 23 -20.61 -13.48 12.48
CA ARG A 23 -21.63 -12.75 13.26
C ARG A 23 -21.32 -12.93 14.74
N GLY A 24 -21.03 -11.84 15.44
CA GLY A 24 -20.85 -11.83 16.89
C GLY A 24 -22.19 -11.93 17.63
N ARG A 25 -22.18 -12.40 18.88
CA ARG A 25 -23.33 -12.34 19.79
C ARG A 25 -23.27 -11.14 20.75
N GLU A 26 -22.10 -10.54 20.91
CA GLU A 26 -21.91 -9.33 21.70
C GLU A 26 -22.11 -8.07 20.85
N GLU A 27 -22.67 -7.04 21.46
CA GLU A 27 -22.85 -5.73 20.86
C GLU A 27 -21.49 -5.01 20.79
N ARG A 28 -20.78 -5.22 19.68
CA ARG A 28 -19.51 -4.54 19.35
C ARG A 28 -19.63 -3.86 18.01
N LEU A 29 -18.82 -2.82 17.79
CA LEU A 29 -18.73 -2.16 16.49
C LEU A 29 -18.30 -3.17 15.42
N PRO A 30 -18.84 -3.08 14.19
CA PRO A 30 -18.49 -3.98 13.11
C PRO A 30 -17.02 -3.81 12.74
N GLN A 31 -16.25 -4.91 12.82
CA GLN A 31 -14.84 -4.94 12.48
C GLN A 31 -14.65 -5.59 11.09
N ILE A 32 -13.79 -4.99 10.28
CA ILE A 32 -13.33 -5.57 9.01
C ILE A 32 -11.85 -5.88 9.17
N THR A 33 -11.48 -7.13 8.93
CA THR A 33 -10.09 -7.58 8.91
C THR A 33 -9.78 -8.06 7.50
N VAL A 34 -8.72 -7.52 6.91
CA VAL A 34 -8.22 -7.91 5.59
C VAL A 34 -6.82 -8.47 5.77
N THR A 35 -6.59 -9.69 5.30
CA THR A 35 -5.28 -10.34 5.32
C THR A 35 -4.81 -10.54 3.89
N PHE A 36 -3.59 -10.11 3.59
CA PHE A 36 -2.95 -10.33 2.29
C PHE A 36 -1.82 -11.34 2.47
N GLU A 37 -2.00 -12.54 1.91
CA GLU A 37 -0.96 -13.56 1.87
C GLU A 37 -0.44 -13.69 0.44
N GLN A 38 0.88 -13.79 0.30
CA GLN A 38 1.54 -13.99 -1.00
C GLN A 38 2.33 -15.28 -0.97
N VAL A 39 2.01 -16.20 -1.88
CA VAL A 39 2.67 -17.49 -2.02
C VAL A 39 3.72 -17.39 -3.13
N PHE A 40 4.95 -17.82 -2.83
CA PHE A 40 6.04 -17.91 -3.80
C PHE A 40 6.33 -19.36 -4.11
N ASP A 41 6.57 -19.66 -5.39
CA ASP A 41 7.12 -20.95 -5.77
C ASP A 41 8.62 -20.95 -5.44
N ALA A 42 9.00 -21.80 -4.48
CA ALA A 42 10.38 -21.93 -4.02
C ALA A 42 11.33 -22.52 -5.07
N THR A 43 10.79 -23.23 -6.08
CA THR A 43 11.60 -23.80 -7.16
C THR A 43 11.92 -22.79 -8.26
N SER A 44 11.01 -21.85 -8.49
CA SER A 44 11.11 -20.85 -9.55
C SER A 44 11.55 -19.46 -9.07
N THR A 45 11.45 -19.18 -7.77
CA THR A 45 11.74 -17.85 -7.21
C THR A 45 12.98 -17.90 -6.31
N PRO A 46 14.10 -17.25 -6.70
CA PRO A 46 15.29 -17.21 -5.85
C PRO A 46 15.03 -16.53 -4.50
N ALA A 47 15.64 -17.05 -3.44
CA ALA A 47 15.49 -16.50 -2.08
C ALA A 47 15.88 -15.01 -1.98
N GLN A 48 16.90 -14.57 -2.73
CA GLN A 48 17.29 -13.16 -2.77
C GLN A 48 16.19 -12.28 -3.37
N SER A 49 15.49 -12.75 -4.40
CA SER A 49 14.36 -12.03 -5.01
C SER A 49 13.19 -11.91 -4.04
N ILE A 50 12.89 -12.98 -3.29
CA ILE A 50 11.86 -12.96 -2.23
C ILE A 50 12.24 -11.92 -1.16
N ARG A 51 13.49 -11.93 -0.69
CA ARG A 51 14.00 -10.96 0.30
C ARG A 51 13.87 -9.53 -0.19
N SER A 52 14.32 -9.24 -1.42
CA SER A 52 14.22 -7.90 -2.01
C SER A 52 12.77 -7.44 -2.12
N LEU A 53 11.85 -8.35 -2.49
CA LEU A 53 10.43 -8.03 -2.60
C LEU A 53 9.80 -7.71 -1.22
N ILE A 54 10.14 -8.50 -0.19
CA ILE A 54 9.67 -8.25 1.18
C ILE A 54 10.14 -6.88 1.66
N LEU A 55 11.44 -6.58 1.51
CA LEU A 55 12.00 -5.28 1.92
C LEU A 55 11.32 -4.13 1.18
N LYS A 56 11.13 -4.26 -0.15
CA LYS A 56 10.47 -3.24 -0.96
C LYS A 56 9.01 -3.01 -0.54
N LYS A 57 8.26 -4.08 -0.27
CA LYS A 57 6.89 -3.97 0.24
C LYS A 57 6.85 -3.33 1.62
N GLY A 58 7.76 -3.72 2.52
CA GLY A 58 7.89 -3.12 3.86
C GLY A 58 8.06 -1.60 3.79
N GLN A 59 9.00 -1.12 2.99
CA GLN A 59 9.22 0.32 2.78
C GLN A 59 7.99 1.05 2.24
N TYR A 60 7.23 0.41 1.33
CA TYR A 60 5.99 0.98 0.80
C TYR A 60 4.92 1.13 1.90
N PHE A 61 4.75 0.12 2.77
CA PHE A 61 3.81 0.16 3.89
C PHE A 61 4.22 1.18 4.96
N GLU A 62 5.50 1.25 5.30
CA GLU A 62 6.02 2.25 6.24
C GLU A 62 5.77 3.67 5.72
N THR A 63 6.00 3.90 4.43
CA THR A 63 5.76 5.20 3.81
C THR A 63 4.28 5.54 3.79
N GLU A 64 3.41 4.61 3.38
CA GLU A 64 1.97 4.78 3.46
C GLU A 64 1.52 5.15 4.88
N GLN A 65 2.07 4.47 5.90
CA GLN A 65 1.76 4.75 7.30
C GLN A 65 2.17 6.16 7.71
N MET A 66 3.37 6.62 7.33
CA MET A 66 3.82 8.00 7.59
C MET A 66 2.86 9.03 6.99
N PHE A 67 2.41 8.84 5.75
CA PHE A 67 1.43 9.74 5.12
C PHE A 67 0.08 9.72 5.86
N ARG A 68 -0.42 8.52 6.19
CA ARG A 68 -1.66 8.36 6.96
C ARG A 68 -1.59 9.05 8.34
N GLU A 69 -0.48 8.94 9.05
CA GLU A 69 -0.25 9.60 10.35
C GLU A 69 -0.19 11.12 10.25
N ALA A 70 0.34 11.65 9.14
CA ALA A 70 0.32 13.07 8.83
C ALA A 70 -1.06 13.59 8.39
N GLY A 71 -2.06 12.71 8.22
CA GLY A 71 -3.38 13.05 7.68
C GLY A 71 -3.39 13.28 6.17
N GLU A 72 -2.32 12.88 5.48
CA GLU A 72 -2.14 13.06 4.05
C GLU A 72 -2.62 11.84 3.26
N SER A 73 -3.01 12.06 2.00
CA SER A 73 -3.45 10.97 1.12
C SER A 73 -2.27 10.16 0.58
N TRP A 74 -2.45 8.84 0.46
CA TRP A 74 -1.50 7.93 -0.17
C TRP A 74 -2.20 7.02 -1.19
N PRO A 75 -1.59 6.77 -2.38
CA PRO A 75 -0.40 7.44 -2.91
C PRO A 75 -0.68 8.91 -3.20
N VAL A 76 0.36 9.75 -3.14
CA VAL A 76 0.25 11.16 -3.53
C VAL A 76 -0.04 11.23 -5.03
N ILE A 77 -1.21 11.72 -5.39
CA ILE A 77 -1.60 11.94 -6.78
C ILE A 77 -1.26 13.37 -7.15
N ILE A 78 -0.23 13.56 -7.96
CA ILE A 78 0.14 14.89 -8.48
C ILE A 78 -0.81 15.21 -9.64
N PRO A 79 -1.57 16.31 -9.59
CA PRO A 79 -2.44 16.70 -10.69
C PRO A 79 -1.64 17.06 -11.95
N ASN A 80 -2.21 16.80 -13.13
CA ASN A 80 -1.55 17.07 -14.41
C ASN A 80 -1.14 18.55 -14.61
N GLN A 81 -1.91 19.48 -14.03
CA GLN A 81 -1.60 20.91 -14.08
C GLN A 81 -0.32 21.26 -13.30
N GLU A 82 0.01 20.50 -12.24
CA GLU A 82 1.26 20.68 -11.48
C GLU A 82 2.44 20.02 -12.20
N LEU A 83 2.21 18.90 -12.92
CA LEU A 83 3.25 18.26 -13.73
C LEU A 83 3.76 19.15 -14.88
N SER A 84 2.90 20.02 -15.42
CA SER A 84 3.27 21.00 -16.44
C SER A 84 3.95 22.26 -15.91
N GLN A 85 3.98 22.45 -14.58
CA GLN A 85 4.65 23.59 -13.97
C GLN A 85 6.14 23.26 -13.82
N THR A 86 6.99 24.07 -14.44
CA THR A 86 8.43 24.01 -14.19
C THR A 86 8.66 24.34 -12.73
N ALA A 87 9.11 23.34 -11.94
CA ALA A 87 9.48 23.56 -10.55
C ALA A 87 10.56 24.65 -10.49
N PRO A 88 10.44 25.63 -9.57
CA PRO A 88 11.45 26.66 -9.43
C PRO A 88 12.80 25.99 -9.08
N PRO A 89 13.92 26.48 -9.64
CA PRO A 89 15.22 25.88 -9.42
C PRO A 89 15.54 25.89 -7.92
N THR A 90 15.79 24.70 -7.36
CA THR A 90 16.27 24.57 -5.99
C THR A 90 17.66 25.18 -5.91
N LYS A 91 17.81 26.35 -5.26
CA LYS A 91 19.14 26.89 -4.96
C LYS A 91 19.82 25.97 -3.95
N VAL A 92 20.62 25.04 -4.42
CA VAL A 92 21.62 24.33 -3.60
C VAL A 92 22.66 25.35 -3.13
N ARG A 93 22.47 25.92 -1.93
CA ARG A 93 23.54 26.64 -1.24
C ARG A 93 24.53 25.59 -0.73
N PHE A 94 25.50 25.22 -1.57
CA PHE A 94 26.73 24.60 -1.09
C PHE A 94 27.52 25.66 -0.30
N GLN A 95 27.31 25.71 1.02
CA GLN A 95 28.30 26.33 1.91
C GLN A 95 29.42 25.33 2.09
N PHE A 96 30.51 25.49 1.32
CA PHE A 96 31.79 24.91 1.67
C PHE A 96 32.24 25.58 2.98
N ILE A 97 32.07 24.89 4.11
CA ILE A 97 32.81 25.22 5.32
C ILE A 97 34.17 24.55 5.14
N PHE A 98 35.16 25.33 4.71
CA PHE A 98 36.56 24.95 4.92
C PHE A 98 36.83 25.12 6.42
N LEU A 99 37.15 24.00 7.08
CA LEU A 99 37.84 23.96 8.36
C LEU A 99 39.10 23.10 8.17
#